data_AF-A0A935A8A9-F1
#
_entry.id   AF-A0A935A8A9-F1
#
_cell.length_a   1.000
_cell.length_b   1.000
_cell.length_c   1.000
_cell.angle_alpha   90.00
_cell.angle_beta   90.00
_cell.angle_gamma   90.00
#
_symmetry.space_group_name_H-M   'P 1'
#
loop_
_entity.id
_entity.type
_entity.pdbx_description
1 polymer ?
#
loop_
_entity_poly.entity_id
_entity_poly.type
_entity_poly.pdbx_seq_one_letter_code
_entity_poly.pdbx_strand_id
1 'polypeptide(L)'
;MTNYGFLIDQSKCIGCHACSTACKSENQVPLGVYRTWVKYVETGAYPDVRRRFQVTRCNHCANPPCVRICPVTAMYQRADGIVEFDPSICIGCKSCMQACPYDSIYLDPETNTAAKCTFCAHRLDVGLEPACVVVCPEHAILAGDLNNPASEISRKLSTAQVTVRKPEQGTAPKLFYINGNDWSLHPSAAQTHDSYVWADKVTEQNASPYARGGIALPVLTATSGVSIRTPQQQGYPLNSPIQFGGRVAEHMVQTSYTAQHKINWHWELPSYLVTKSIAGGLFMLLSLGSMFNLFSFDSATFLAAGFTAMIFMLVTTILLIKDLSQPKRFLNILLRPQWKSWVARGAYIMVTFTAVAGLWWLLEAGAFWNILPADFVAGIRPVASWIVFPFALGVVIYTAFLLGQAEGRDMWQSNLLPFQLLSQSAMVASGVFFILNLFVSFPADLTALLTVLFPASIAVNLLMTFAGKLNSFPTDTAMLASREMTHGKFRKHYWWGGIALGHVIPLVLMIAFAPALPVAVLATLVGLFFYEYAFVMAPQYIPNS
;
A
#
# COMPACT_ATOMS: atom_id res chain seq x y z
N MET A 1 -1.17 -3.82 -35.50
CA MET A 1 -0.95 -2.63 -34.65
C MET A 1 0.40 -2.76 -34.00
N THR A 2 1.14 -1.66 -33.91
CA THR A 2 2.45 -1.58 -33.24
C THR A 2 2.33 -1.94 -31.77
N ASN A 3 3.30 -2.65 -31.21
CA ASN A 3 3.33 -3.00 -29.79
C ASN A 3 4.74 -2.81 -29.24
N TYR A 4 4.99 -1.69 -28.56
CA TYR A 4 6.33 -1.36 -28.09
C TYR A 4 6.77 -2.21 -26.89
N GLY A 5 8.03 -2.60 -26.88
CA GLY A 5 8.69 -3.27 -25.76
C GLY A 5 10.18 -2.94 -25.69
N PHE A 6 10.79 -3.28 -24.55
CA PHE A 6 12.23 -3.16 -24.31
C PHE A 6 12.88 -4.54 -24.23
N LEU A 7 14.12 -4.63 -24.72
CA LEU A 7 15.00 -5.77 -24.51
C LEU A 7 16.35 -5.26 -23.99
N ILE A 8 16.82 -5.81 -22.88
CA ILE A 8 18.07 -5.41 -22.24
C ILE A 8 19.01 -6.60 -22.22
N ASP A 9 20.14 -6.47 -22.91
CA ASP A 9 21.20 -7.47 -22.94
C ASP A 9 22.18 -7.22 -21.78
N GLN A 10 22.03 -7.99 -20.69
CA GLN A 10 22.88 -7.84 -19.51
C GLN A 10 24.32 -8.31 -19.76
N SER A 11 24.59 -9.07 -20.82
CA SER A 11 25.96 -9.48 -21.17
C SER A 11 26.79 -8.34 -21.76
N LYS A 12 26.12 -7.34 -22.34
CA LYS A 12 26.74 -6.15 -22.93
C LYS A 12 26.75 -4.94 -22.01
N CYS A 13 25.88 -4.91 -20.99
CA CYS A 13 25.77 -3.76 -20.12
C CYS A 13 27.03 -3.59 -19.27
N ILE A 14 27.76 -2.49 -19.49
CA ILE A 14 28.96 -2.12 -18.70
C ILE A 14 28.66 -1.25 -17.47
N GLY A 15 27.38 -0.96 -17.19
CA GLY A 15 27.00 -0.20 -16.00
C GLY A 15 27.37 1.29 -16.01
N CYS A 16 27.59 1.91 -17.17
CA CYS A 16 28.07 3.29 -17.28
C CYS A 16 27.08 4.40 -16.85
N HIS A 17 25.84 4.05 -16.49
CA HIS A 17 24.76 4.98 -16.13
C HIS A 17 24.36 6.02 -17.20
N ALA A 18 24.90 5.97 -18.42
CA ALA A 18 24.55 6.90 -19.50
C ALA A 18 23.04 6.94 -19.78
N CYS A 19 22.37 5.78 -19.74
CA CYS A 19 20.93 5.67 -19.90
C CYS A 19 20.13 6.41 -18.82
N SER A 20 20.65 6.46 -17.58
CA SER A 20 20.01 7.15 -16.46
C SER A 20 20.14 8.66 -16.63
N THR A 21 21.34 9.15 -16.95
CA THR A 21 21.63 10.57 -17.18
C THR A 21 20.88 11.11 -18.40
N ALA A 22 20.89 10.40 -19.52
CA ALA A 22 20.16 10.83 -20.72
C ALA A 22 18.65 10.89 -20.47
N CYS A 23 18.09 9.92 -19.76
CA CYS A 23 16.67 9.94 -19.42
C CYS A 23 16.31 11.13 -18.54
N LYS A 24 17.17 11.48 -17.57
CA LYS A 24 16.99 12.68 -16.74
C LYS A 24 17.00 13.96 -17.57
N SER A 25 18.02 14.13 -18.41
CA SER A 25 18.17 15.32 -19.25
C SER A 25 16.98 15.48 -20.21
N GLU A 26 16.65 14.41 -20.95
CA GLU A 26 15.58 14.41 -21.95
C GLU A 26 14.20 14.71 -21.38
N ASN A 27 13.91 14.20 -20.17
CA ASN A 27 12.57 14.29 -19.58
C ASN A 27 12.49 15.26 -18.39
N GLN A 28 13.54 16.06 -18.17
CA GLN A 28 13.65 17.00 -17.05
C GLN A 28 13.31 16.34 -15.69
N VAL A 29 13.86 15.14 -15.44
CA VAL A 29 13.54 14.38 -14.22
C VAL A 29 14.22 15.03 -13.01
N PRO A 30 13.48 15.33 -11.92
CA PRO A 30 14.05 15.97 -10.73
C PRO A 30 15.19 15.18 -10.06
N LEU A 31 15.90 15.86 -9.16
CA LEU A 31 16.91 15.23 -8.30
C LEU A 31 16.24 14.23 -7.33
N GLY A 32 17.00 13.21 -6.91
CA GLY A 32 16.51 12.16 -6.00
C GLY A 32 15.63 11.06 -6.64
N VAL A 33 15.02 11.31 -7.80
CA VAL A 33 14.15 10.34 -8.49
C VAL A 33 14.67 9.95 -9.88
N TYR A 34 14.25 8.78 -10.40
CA TYR A 34 14.73 8.23 -11.67
C TYR A 34 13.61 7.51 -12.43
N ARG A 35 13.55 7.67 -13.76
CA ARG A 35 12.66 6.89 -14.64
C ARG A 35 13.30 5.59 -15.16
N THR A 36 14.63 5.56 -15.20
CA THR A 36 15.47 4.38 -15.44
C THR A 36 16.72 4.51 -14.57
N TRP A 37 17.18 3.41 -14.01
CA TRP A 37 18.38 3.36 -13.17
C TRP A 37 19.14 2.06 -13.41
N VAL A 38 20.40 1.99 -12.98
CA VAL A 38 21.23 0.79 -13.08
C VAL A 38 21.53 0.29 -11.68
N LYS A 39 21.22 -0.98 -11.44
CA LYS A 39 21.61 -1.74 -10.25
C LYS A 39 22.77 -2.62 -10.59
N TYR A 40 23.63 -2.90 -9.63
CA TYR A 40 24.63 -3.94 -9.79
C TYR A 40 24.82 -4.73 -8.52
N VAL A 41 25.13 -6.00 -8.74
CA VAL A 41 25.45 -6.97 -7.71
C VAL A 41 26.80 -7.58 -8.04
N GLU A 42 27.62 -7.77 -7.01
CA GLU A 42 28.84 -8.57 -7.11
C GLU A 42 28.48 -10.03 -6.80
N THR A 43 29.01 -10.96 -7.59
CA THR A 43 28.73 -12.40 -7.48
C THR A 43 30.02 -13.18 -7.67
N GLY A 44 30.08 -14.39 -7.13
CA GLY A 44 31.27 -15.24 -7.19
C GLY A 44 32.23 -15.02 -6.02
N ALA A 45 33.35 -15.75 -6.02
CA ALA A 45 34.38 -15.70 -4.99
C ALA A 45 35.72 -15.39 -5.63
N TYR A 46 36.59 -14.65 -4.95
CA TYR A 46 37.94 -14.34 -5.46
C TYR A 46 38.69 -15.64 -5.80
N PRO A 47 39.33 -15.73 -6.98
CA PRO A 47 39.54 -14.69 -8.00
C PRO A 47 38.39 -14.54 -9.04
N ASP A 48 37.41 -15.44 -9.04
CA ASP A 48 36.29 -15.51 -9.98
C ASP A 48 35.09 -14.62 -9.60
N VAL A 49 35.36 -13.35 -9.26
CA VAL A 49 34.30 -12.37 -9.00
C VAL A 49 33.78 -11.79 -10.31
N ARG A 50 32.47 -11.52 -10.37
CA ARG A 50 31.79 -10.89 -11.50
C ARG A 50 30.83 -9.82 -10.99
N ARG A 51 30.86 -8.64 -11.63
CA ARG A 51 29.81 -7.61 -11.50
C ARG A 51 28.72 -7.87 -12.53
N ARG A 52 27.47 -7.89 -12.07
CA ARG A 52 26.30 -8.01 -12.93
C ARG A 52 25.55 -6.68 -12.90
N PHE A 53 25.34 -6.08 -14.06
CA PHE A 53 24.63 -4.80 -14.18
C PHE A 53 23.22 -5.03 -14.71
N GLN A 54 22.22 -4.55 -13.97
CA GLN A 54 20.83 -4.59 -14.38
C GLN A 54 20.27 -3.17 -14.50
N VAL A 55 19.89 -2.82 -15.73
CA VAL A 55 19.12 -1.61 -15.99
C VAL A 55 17.65 -1.89 -15.65
N THR A 56 17.05 -1.07 -14.79
CA THR A 56 15.65 -1.22 -14.36
C THR A 56 14.86 0.04 -14.71
N ARG A 57 13.59 -0.13 -15.07
CA ARG A 57 12.62 0.92 -15.45
C ARG A 57 11.20 0.34 -15.42
N CYS A 58 10.20 1.16 -15.75
CA CYS A 58 8.83 0.66 -15.99
C CYS A 58 8.81 -0.41 -17.09
N ASN A 59 8.10 -1.52 -16.84
CA ASN A 59 8.03 -2.64 -17.78
C ASN A 59 6.98 -2.46 -18.89
N HIS A 60 6.20 -1.37 -18.87
CA HIS A 60 5.07 -1.12 -19.79
C HIS A 60 4.19 -2.36 -19.98
N CYS A 61 3.79 -2.99 -18.88
CA CYS A 61 3.03 -4.25 -18.82
C CYS A 61 1.84 -4.30 -19.80
N ALA A 62 1.61 -5.46 -20.41
CA ALA A 62 0.43 -5.69 -21.26
C ALA A 62 -0.86 -5.77 -20.42
N ASN A 63 -0.79 -6.26 -19.19
CA ASN A 63 -1.85 -6.15 -18.18
C ASN A 63 -1.38 -5.19 -17.05
N PRO A 64 -1.50 -3.85 -17.23
CA PRO A 64 -0.94 -2.87 -16.31
C PRO A 64 -1.83 -2.65 -15.07
N PRO A 65 -1.45 -3.12 -13.86
CA PRO A 65 -2.26 -2.89 -12.67
C PRO A 65 -2.33 -1.41 -12.26
N CYS A 66 -1.29 -0.63 -12.56
CA CYS A 66 -1.27 0.81 -12.33
C CYS A 66 -2.36 1.58 -13.10
N VAL A 67 -2.78 1.09 -14.27
CA VAL A 67 -3.90 1.65 -15.05
C VAL A 67 -5.23 1.24 -14.42
N ARG A 68 -5.38 -0.04 -14.04
CA ARG A 68 -6.62 -0.57 -13.44
C ARG A 68 -6.95 0.09 -12.09
N ILE A 69 -5.94 0.35 -11.26
CA ILE A 69 -6.14 0.96 -9.93
C ILE A 69 -6.30 2.49 -9.98
N CYS A 70 -5.86 3.17 -11.05
CA CYS A 70 -5.90 4.62 -11.12
C CYS A 70 -7.35 5.12 -11.08
N PRO A 71 -7.75 5.99 -10.12
CA PRO A 71 -9.14 6.40 -9.98
C PRO A 71 -9.63 7.42 -11.01
N VAL A 72 -8.70 8.19 -11.60
CA VAL A 72 -9.00 9.40 -12.38
C VAL A 72 -8.56 9.32 -13.84
N THR A 73 -8.34 8.11 -14.37
CA THR A 73 -7.84 7.88 -15.75
C THR A 73 -6.48 8.51 -16.09
N ALA A 74 -5.75 9.05 -15.09
CA ALA A 74 -4.43 9.64 -15.30
C ALA A 74 -3.39 8.62 -15.79
N MET A 75 -3.53 7.35 -15.43
CA MET A 75 -2.77 6.25 -16.04
C MET A 75 -3.63 5.59 -17.11
N TYR A 76 -3.08 5.42 -18.32
CA TYR A 76 -3.76 4.76 -19.42
C TYR A 76 -2.78 3.98 -20.29
N GLN A 77 -3.28 3.09 -21.12
CA GLN A 77 -2.49 2.35 -22.10
C GLN A 77 -2.87 2.83 -23.50
N ARG A 78 -1.88 3.28 -24.27
CA ARG A 78 -2.01 3.68 -25.67
C ARG A 78 -2.27 2.45 -26.56
N ALA A 79 -2.77 2.67 -27.77
CA ALA A 79 -3.02 1.60 -28.76
C ALA A 79 -1.73 0.87 -29.19
N ASP A 80 -0.59 1.56 -29.11
CA ASP A 80 0.75 1.02 -29.37
C ASP A 80 1.33 0.21 -28.19
N GLY A 81 0.53 0.01 -27.14
CA GLY A 81 0.88 -0.73 -25.93
C GLY A 81 1.74 0.04 -24.93
N ILE A 82 2.11 1.29 -25.17
CA ILE A 82 2.81 2.12 -24.19
C ILE A 82 1.85 2.46 -23.06
N VAL A 83 2.19 2.05 -21.84
CA VAL A 83 1.54 2.58 -20.63
C VAL A 83 2.03 4.02 -20.44
N GLU A 84 1.12 4.98 -20.51
CA GLU A 84 1.39 6.42 -20.45
C GLU A 84 0.76 7.04 -19.19
N PHE A 85 1.10 8.30 -18.91
CA PHE A 85 0.58 9.03 -17.77
C PHE A 85 0.31 10.51 -18.09
N ASP A 86 -0.84 11.02 -17.63
CA ASP A 86 -1.22 12.42 -17.70
C ASP A 86 -1.10 13.12 -16.31
N PRO A 87 -0.11 14.01 -16.12
CA PRO A 87 0.07 14.73 -14.87
C PRO A 87 -1.02 15.75 -14.58
N SER A 88 -1.77 16.23 -15.59
CA SER A 88 -2.76 17.30 -15.40
C SER A 88 -4.00 16.84 -14.62
N ILE A 89 -4.37 15.57 -14.76
CA ILE A 89 -5.56 14.99 -14.13
C ILE A 89 -5.22 14.29 -12.80
N CYS A 90 -3.96 13.89 -12.61
CA CYS A 90 -3.52 13.16 -11.43
C CYS A 90 -3.84 13.88 -10.11
N ILE A 91 -4.45 13.14 -9.19
CA ILE A 91 -4.80 13.60 -7.83
C ILE A 91 -3.75 13.21 -6.77
N GLY A 92 -2.68 12.52 -7.15
CA GLY A 92 -1.61 12.14 -6.22
C GLY A 92 -2.06 11.19 -5.09
N CYS A 93 -2.99 10.25 -5.37
CA CYS A 93 -3.50 9.27 -4.40
C CYS A 93 -2.55 8.10 -4.09
N LYS A 94 -1.43 8.00 -4.83
CA LYS A 94 -0.35 7.01 -4.64
C LYS A 94 -0.76 5.54 -4.86
N SER A 95 -2.03 5.25 -5.21
CA SER A 95 -2.53 3.87 -5.43
C SER A 95 -1.75 3.12 -6.52
N CYS A 96 -1.38 3.79 -7.63
CA CYS A 96 -0.57 3.19 -8.68
C CYS A 96 0.81 2.72 -8.20
N MET A 97 1.38 3.37 -7.19
CA MET A 97 2.67 2.98 -6.60
C MET A 97 2.55 1.70 -5.79
N GLN A 98 1.39 1.46 -5.17
CA GLN A 98 1.10 0.21 -4.46
C GLN A 98 0.75 -0.94 -5.40
N ALA A 99 0.18 -0.62 -6.56
CA ALA A 99 -0.15 -1.60 -7.58
C ALA A 99 1.05 -2.02 -8.45
N CYS A 100 2.14 -1.24 -8.50
CA CYS A 100 3.29 -1.58 -9.32
C CYS A 100 4.18 -2.62 -8.60
N PRO A 101 4.30 -3.87 -9.09
CA PRO A 101 5.13 -4.88 -8.44
C PRO A 101 6.63 -4.67 -8.68
N TYR A 102 7.02 -3.58 -9.36
CA TYR A 102 8.39 -3.26 -9.75
C TYR A 102 8.93 -1.97 -9.12
N ASP A 103 8.15 -1.32 -8.24
CA ASP A 103 8.42 0.02 -7.68
C ASP A 103 8.95 1.02 -8.73
N SER A 104 8.40 0.97 -9.95
CA SER A 104 8.85 1.80 -11.08
C SER A 104 8.10 3.13 -11.20
N ILE A 105 7.27 3.45 -10.22
CA ILE A 105 6.45 4.66 -10.17
C ILE A 105 6.81 5.39 -8.88
N TYR A 106 7.17 6.67 -8.99
CA TYR A 106 7.49 7.54 -7.87
C TYR A 106 6.52 8.73 -7.82
N LEU A 107 6.51 9.44 -6.69
CA LEU A 107 5.86 10.76 -6.61
C LEU A 107 6.90 11.81 -6.99
N ASP A 108 6.61 12.59 -8.03
CA ASP A 108 7.47 13.68 -8.47
C ASP A 108 7.52 14.77 -7.37
N PRO A 109 8.72 15.12 -6.87
CA PRO A 109 8.86 16.04 -5.74
C PRO A 109 8.50 17.48 -6.08
N GLU A 110 8.52 17.87 -7.35
CA GLU A 110 8.21 19.23 -7.80
C GLU A 110 6.71 19.38 -8.07
N THR A 111 6.11 18.38 -8.71
CA THR A 111 4.70 18.45 -9.14
C THR A 111 3.73 17.72 -8.21
N ASN A 112 4.19 16.91 -7.27
CA ASN A 112 3.34 16.06 -6.42
C ASN A 112 2.39 15.14 -7.22
N THR A 113 2.78 14.74 -8.42
CA THR A 113 2.05 13.79 -9.26
C THR A 113 2.84 12.49 -9.41
N ALA A 114 2.16 11.39 -9.75
CA ALA A 114 2.86 10.15 -10.02
C ALA A 114 3.72 10.30 -11.28
N ALA A 115 4.92 9.75 -11.32
CA ALA A 115 5.79 9.80 -12.50
C ALA A 115 6.49 8.46 -12.70
N LYS A 116 6.80 8.14 -13.96
CA LYS A 116 7.42 6.89 -14.39
C LYS A 116 8.02 7.05 -15.78
N CYS A 117 8.69 6.02 -16.28
CA CYS A 117 9.07 5.96 -17.70
C CYS A 117 7.83 6.07 -18.61
N THR A 118 7.91 6.93 -19.63
CA THR A 118 6.90 7.19 -20.67
C THR A 118 7.29 6.54 -22.00
N PHE A 119 8.26 5.62 -21.99
CA PHE A 119 8.90 5.07 -23.20
C PHE A 119 9.53 6.14 -24.12
N CYS A 120 9.69 7.39 -23.65
CA CYS A 120 9.98 8.55 -24.50
C CYS A 120 9.00 8.67 -25.67
N ALA A 121 7.70 8.48 -25.42
CA ALA A 121 6.66 8.54 -26.45
C ALA A 121 6.73 9.81 -27.30
N HIS A 122 7.07 10.96 -26.70
CA HIS A 122 7.26 12.23 -27.42
C HIS A 122 8.35 12.19 -28.51
N ARG A 123 9.34 11.29 -28.38
CA ARG A 123 10.37 11.05 -29.40
C ARG A 123 9.89 10.08 -30.46
N LEU A 124 9.23 9.00 -30.04
CA LEU A 124 8.68 8.00 -30.96
C LEU A 124 7.64 8.62 -31.90
N ASP A 125 6.82 9.54 -31.40
CA ASP A 125 5.78 10.22 -32.16
C ASP A 125 6.37 11.09 -33.30
N VAL A 126 7.67 11.43 -33.25
CA VAL A 126 8.42 12.13 -34.32
C VAL A 126 9.45 11.24 -35.02
N GLY A 127 9.38 9.92 -34.84
CA GLY A 127 10.25 8.95 -35.52
C GLY A 127 11.66 8.80 -34.92
N LEU A 128 11.88 9.29 -33.70
CA LEU A 128 13.15 9.15 -32.99
C LEU A 128 13.12 8.02 -31.97
N GLU A 129 14.25 7.33 -31.79
CA GLU A 129 14.38 6.32 -30.73
C GLU A 129 14.43 6.93 -29.32
N PRO A 130 14.06 6.17 -28.27
CA PRO A 130 14.17 6.63 -26.89
C PRO A 130 15.59 7.05 -26.51
N ALA A 131 15.74 8.14 -25.75
CA ALA A 131 17.07 8.69 -25.40
C ALA A 131 17.99 7.67 -24.70
N CYS A 132 17.41 6.77 -23.88
CA CYS A 132 18.17 5.72 -23.19
C CYS A 132 18.70 4.61 -24.11
N VAL A 133 18.13 4.45 -25.32
CA VAL A 133 18.60 3.53 -26.36
C VAL A 133 19.75 4.19 -27.11
N VAL A 134 19.53 5.40 -27.61
CA VAL A 134 20.50 6.16 -28.41
C VAL A 134 21.83 6.38 -27.68
N VAL A 135 21.80 6.63 -26.37
CA VAL A 135 23.00 6.91 -25.58
C VAL A 135 23.80 5.66 -25.20
N CYS A 136 23.28 4.46 -25.43
CA CYS A 136 23.90 3.22 -24.94
C CYS A 136 25.12 2.85 -25.80
N PRO A 137 26.37 2.97 -25.31
CA PRO A 137 27.55 2.75 -26.15
C PRO A 137 27.65 1.29 -26.62
N GLU A 138 27.25 0.35 -25.78
CA GLU A 138 27.32 -1.09 -26.03
C GLU A 138 26.10 -1.63 -26.78
N HIS A 139 25.11 -0.77 -27.11
CA HIS A 139 23.83 -1.17 -27.69
C HIS A 139 23.16 -2.31 -26.88
N ALA A 140 23.28 -2.23 -25.55
CA ALA A 140 22.72 -3.20 -24.62
C ALA A 140 21.22 -2.99 -24.38
N ILE A 141 20.67 -1.83 -24.76
CA ILE A 141 19.26 -1.48 -24.58
C ILE A 141 18.64 -1.36 -25.98
N LEU A 142 17.61 -2.15 -26.24
CA LEU A 142 16.85 -2.10 -27.49
C LEU A 142 15.40 -1.76 -27.19
N ALA A 143 14.79 -0.98 -28.06
CA ALA A 143 13.37 -0.67 -28.02
C ALA A 143 12.79 -0.83 -29.43
N GLY A 144 11.55 -1.30 -29.54
CA GLY A 144 10.92 -1.43 -30.84
C GLY A 144 9.58 -2.13 -30.79
N ASP A 145 9.01 -2.37 -31.97
CA ASP A 145 7.74 -3.05 -32.16
C ASP A 145 7.90 -4.57 -32.06
N LEU A 146 7.36 -5.16 -31.00
CA LEU A 146 7.35 -6.60 -30.76
C LEU A 146 6.61 -7.38 -31.84
N ASN A 147 5.61 -6.76 -32.49
CA ASN A 147 4.78 -7.40 -33.50
C ASN A 147 5.38 -7.33 -34.91
N ASN A 148 6.42 -6.52 -35.11
CA ASN A 148 7.10 -6.41 -36.41
C ASN A 148 8.31 -7.36 -36.45
N PRO A 149 8.27 -8.45 -37.25
CA PRO A 149 9.36 -9.42 -37.34
C PRO A 149 10.67 -8.84 -37.91
N ALA A 150 10.60 -7.71 -38.63
CA ALA A 150 11.78 -7.03 -39.14
C ALA A 150 12.50 -6.18 -38.07
N SER A 151 11.83 -5.86 -36.95
CA SER A 151 12.43 -5.08 -35.87
C SER A 151 13.58 -5.85 -35.21
N GLU A 152 14.60 -5.14 -34.76
CA GLU A 152 15.75 -5.76 -34.09
C GLU A 152 15.32 -6.52 -32.81
N ILE A 153 14.41 -5.92 -32.04
CA ILE A 153 13.89 -6.53 -30.82
C ILE A 153 13.16 -7.85 -31.10
N SER A 154 12.28 -7.90 -32.12
CA SER A 154 11.52 -9.11 -32.45
C SER A 154 12.44 -10.23 -32.94
N ARG A 155 13.42 -9.91 -33.80
CA ARG A 155 14.44 -10.87 -34.24
C ARG A 155 15.23 -11.43 -33.06
N LYS A 156 15.73 -10.60 -32.16
CA LYS A 156 16.47 -11.08 -30.98
C LYS A 156 15.60 -11.91 -30.04
N LEU A 157 14.35 -11.52 -29.80
CA LEU A 157 13.42 -12.29 -28.97
C LEU A 157 13.09 -13.67 -29.56
N SER A 158 13.12 -13.82 -30.88
CA SER A 158 12.90 -15.13 -31.53
C SER A 158 14.06 -16.13 -31.33
N THR A 159 15.27 -15.64 -31.03
CA THR A 159 16.48 -16.48 -30.93
C THR A 159 17.06 -16.55 -29.53
N ALA A 160 16.87 -15.52 -28.70
CA ALA A 160 17.49 -15.42 -27.38
C ALA A 160 16.56 -15.97 -26.28
N GLN A 161 17.14 -16.66 -25.31
CA GLN A 161 16.45 -16.94 -24.05
C GLN A 161 16.40 -15.67 -23.22
N VAL A 162 15.18 -15.29 -22.79
CA VAL A 162 14.95 -14.07 -22.02
C VAL A 162 14.19 -14.36 -20.74
N THR A 163 14.45 -13.53 -19.74
CA THR A 163 13.70 -13.51 -18.48
C THR A 163 12.97 -12.17 -18.31
N VAL A 164 11.96 -12.17 -17.44
CA VAL A 164 11.21 -10.97 -17.04
C VAL A 164 11.17 -10.88 -15.52
N ARG A 165 10.90 -9.69 -14.99
CA ARG A 165 10.75 -9.51 -13.54
C ARG A 165 9.37 -9.95 -13.06
N LYS A 166 9.35 -10.72 -11.97
CA LYS A 166 8.14 -11.18 -11.26
C LYS A 166 7.04 -11.73 -12.19
N PRO A 167 7.33 -12.77 -13.00
CA PRO A 167 6.32 -13.38 -13.88
C PRO A 167 5.08 -13.88 -13.12
N GLU A 168 5.24 -14.29 -11.86
CA GLU A 168 4.17 -14.76 -10.96
C GLU A 168 3.05 -13.73 -10.72
N GLN A 169 3.32 -12.43 -10.96
CA GLN A 169 2.34 -11.35 -10.77
C GLN A 169 1.33 -11.22 -11.92
N GLY A 170 1.48 -11.98 -13.02
CA GLY A 170 0.50 -11.99 -14.11
C GLY A 170 0.32 -10.67 -14.87
N THR A 171 1.28 -9.72 -14.75
CA THR A 171 1.20 -8.42 -15.42
C THR A 171 1.61 -8.45 -16.91
N ALA A 172 2.18 -9.57 -17.37
CA ALA A 172 2.77 -9.72 -18.71
C ALA A 172 3.73 -8.56 -19.07
N PRO A 173 4.92 -8.50 -18.42
CA PRO A 173 5.91 -7.44 -18.65
C PRO A 173 6.41 -7.39 -20.10
N LYS A 174 6.60 -6.18 -20.64
CA LYS A 174 7.22 -5.96 -21.96
C LYS A 174 8.64 -5.40 -21.86
N LEU A 175 9.32 -5.75 -20.77
CA LEU A 175 10.74 -5.48 -20.55
C LEU A 175 11.44 -6.83 -20.32
N PHE A 176 12.19 -7.25 -21.32
CA PHE A 176 12.86 -8.54 -21.38
C PHE A 176 14.35 -8.39 -21.08
N TYR A 177 14.95 -9.40 -20.46
CA TYR A 177 16.38 -9.43 -20.15
C TYR A 177 17.05 -10.65 -20.79
N ILE A 178 18.11 -10.45 -21.57
CA ILE A 178 19.03 -11.53 -21.96
C ILE A 178 20.04 -11.69 -20.83
N ASN A 179 20.29 -12.93 -20.41
CA ASN A 179 21.18 -13.25 -19.29
C ASN A 179 20.80 -12.53 -17.98
N GLY A 180 19.49 -12.39 -17.74
CA GLY A 180 18.96 -11.82 -16.50
C GLY A 180 19.40 -12.60 -15.27
N ASN A 181 20.13 -11.95 -14.36
CA ASN A 181 20.61 -12.58 -13.13
C ASN A 181 19.55 -12.55 -12.01
N ASP A 182 19.28 -13.68 -11.37
CA ASP A 182 18.25 -13.80 -10.33
C ASP A 182 18.48 -12.87 -9.13
N TRP A 183 19.73 -12.68 -8.68
CA TRP A 183 20.06 -11.76 -7.58
C TRP A 183 19.77 -10.29 -7.92
N SER A 184 19.71 -9.96 -9.21
CA SER A 184 19.37 -8.61 -9.68
C SER A 184 17.86 -8.48 -9.96
N LEU A 185 17.21 -9.56 -10.42
CA LEU A 185 15.79 -9.59 -10.72
C LEU A 185 14.92 -9.66 -9.46
N HIS A 186 15.40 -10.37 -8.43
CA HIS A 186 14.75 -10.62 -7.14
C HIS A 186 15.48 -9.87 -6.01
N PRO A 187 14.96 -8.71 -5.56
CA PRO A 187 15.62 -7.91 -4.52
C PRO A 187 15.70 -8.61 -3.17
N SER A 188 14.78 -9.54 -2.89
CA SER A 188 14.76 -10.38 -1.69
C SER A 188 15.87 -11.43 -1.67
N ALA A 189 16.46 -11.75 -2.82
CA ALA A 189 17.52 -12.74 -2.89
C ALA A 189 18.83 -12.15 -2.33
N ALA A 190 19.18 -10.92 -2.68
CA ALA A 190 20.41 -10.30 -2.16
C ALA A 190 20.28 -9.97 -0.66
N GLN A 191 21.27 -10.36 0.15
CA GLN A 191 21.30 -10.01 1.57
C GLN A 191 21.45 -8.48 1.74
N THR A 192 20.62 -7.90 2.60
CA THR A 192 20.76 -6.48 2.97
C THR A 192 21.81 -6.36 4.05
N HIS A 193 22.99 -5.84 3.70
CA HIS A 193 24.05 -5.52 4.66
C HIS A 193 23.88 -4.09 5.19
N ASP A 194 24.44 -3.82 6.38
CA ASP A 194 24.52 -2.48 6.97
C ASP A 194 25.53 -1.58 6.23
N SER A 195 26.28 -2.15 5.29
CA SER A 195 27.14 -1.47 4.34
C SER A 195 26.91 -1.97 2.93
N TYR A 196 26.83 -1.05 1.97
CA TYR A 196 26.92 -1.30 0.54
C TYR A 196 28.38 -1.37 0.10
N VAL A 197 28.61 -1.79 -1.16
CA VAL A 197 29.95 -1.85 -1.76
C VAL A 197 30.75 -0.54 -1.60
N TRP A 198 30.06 0.62 -1.62
CA TRP A 198 30.71 1.95 -1.64
C TRP A 198 30.35 2.86 -0.47
N ALA A 199 29.41 2.48 0.39
CA ALA A 199 28.88 3.35 1.42
C ALA A 199 28.20 2.56 2.53
N ASP A 200 28.23 3.09 3.76
CA ASP A 200 27.40 2.56 4.83
C ASP A 200 25.92 2.91 4.61
N LYS A 201 25.03 2.03 5.07
CA LYS A 201 23.59 2.25 4.99
C LYS A 201 23.18 3.32 6.00
N VAL A 202 22.99 4.55 5.52
CA VAL A 202 22.37 5.61 6.32
C VAL A 202 20.85 5.43 6.29
N THR A 203 20.25 5.12 7.44
CA THR A 203 18.80 5.01 7.56
C THR A 203 18.17 6.40 7.60
N GLU A 204 17.42 6.80 6.57
CA GLU A 204 16.71 8.09 6.55
C GLU A 204 15.71 8.26 7.71
N GLN A 205 15.26 7.15 8.31
CA GLN A 205 14.35 7.20 9.46
C GLN A 205 15.02 7.73 10.74
N ASN A 206 16.36 7.78 10.78
CA ASN A 206 17.16 8.44 11.82
C ASN A 206 17.88 9.69 11.30
N ALA A 207 17.71 10.05 10.02
CA ALA A 207 18.25 11.27 9.45
C ALA A 207 17.32 12.45 9.76
N SER A 208 17.20 12.80 11.04
CA SER A 208 16.98 14.20 11.36
C SER A 208 18.27 14.93 11.00
N PRO A 209 18.22 16.09 10.30
CA PRO A 209 19.41 16.93 10.11
C PRO A 209 20.05 17.38 11.44
N TYR A 210 19.40 17.08 12.58
CA TYR A 210 19.85 17.36 13.94
C TYR A 210 19.88 16.14 14.89
N ALA A 211 19.87 14.89 14.41
CA ALA A 211 20.01 13.74 15.30
C ALA A 211 21.44 13.64 15.86
N ARG A 212 21.66 14.29 17.02
CA ARG A 212 22.86 14.14 17.87
C ARG A 212 22.91 12.78 18.58
N GLY A 213 22.92 11.72 17.80
CA GLY A 213 22.96 10.35 18.31
C GLY A 213 23.79 9.45 17.40
N GLY A 214 24.95 9.93 16.94
CA GLY A 214 25.93 9.07 16.32
C GLY A 214 26.45 8.08 17.35
N ILE A 215 26.45 6.79 17.01
CA ILE A 215 27.26 5.80 17.71
C ILE A 215 28.70 6.31 17.63
N ALA A 216 29.25 6.73 18.77
CA ALA A 216 30.62 7.20 18.85
C ALA A 216 31.56 6.00 18.65
N LEU A 217 32.02 5.80 17.42
CA LEU A 217 33.17 4.94 17.18
C LEU A 217 34.42 5.68 17.70
N PRO A 218 35.32 5.03 18.42
CA PRO A 218 36.54 5.67 18.92
C PRO A 218 37.38 6.16 17.73
N VAL A 219 37.49 7.48 17.58
CA VAL A 219 38.27 8.12 16.53
C VAL A 219 39.69 8.34 17.06
N LEU A 220 40.67 7.63 16.51
CA LEU A 220 42.07 7.98 16.72
C LEU A 220 42.34 9.33 16.05
N THR A 221 43.04 10.25 16.71
CA THR A 221 43.28 11.60 16.19
C THR A 221 44.77 11.78 15.89
N ALA A 222 45.08 12.37 14.73
CA ALA A 222 46.46 12.76 14.41
C ALA A 222 46.88 13.95 15.28
N THR A 223 48.20 14.16 15.40
CA THR A 223 48.78 15.33 16.08
C THR A 223 48.34 16.68 15.48
N SER A 224 47.85 16.69 14.24
CA SER A 224 47.25 17.85 13.57
C SER A 224 45.78 18.12 13.97
N GLY A 225 45.19 17.29 14.84
CA GLY A 225 43.77 17.38 15.21
C GLY A 225 42.82 16.75 14.20
N VAL A 226 43.32 16.20 13.10
CA VAL A 226 42.52 15.53 12.07
C VAL A 226 42.19 14.11 12.52
N SER A 227 40.92 13.71 12.38
CA SER A 227 40.47 12.34 12.64
C SER A 227 41.19 11.35 11.72
N ILE A 228 41.93 10.40 12.29
CA ILE A 228 42.52 9.28 11.56
C ILE A 228 41.44 8.22 11.40
N ARG A 229 41.14 7.88 10.14
CA ARG A 229 40.32 6.70 9.83
C ARG A 229 41.12 5.47 10.21
N THR A 230 40.62 4.66 11.13
CA THR A 230 41.26 3.37 11.46
C THR A 230 41.24 2.48 10.22
N PRO A 231 42.39 2.00 9.73
CA PRO A 231 42.43 1.09 8.58
C PRO A 231 41.61 -0.17 8.91
N GLN A 232 40.60 -0.45 8.09
CA GLN A 232 39.91 -1.74 8.14
C GLN A 232 40.55 -2.67 7.10
N GLN A 233 40.66 -3.96 7.44
CA GLN A 233 41.01 -4.97 6.45
C GLN A 233 39.90 -5.01 5.39
N GLN A 234 40.28 -4.85 4.13
CA GLN A 234 39.37 -4.92 3.00
C GLN A 234 38.72 -6.32 2.97
N GLY A 235 37.39 -6.38 3.09
CA GLY A 235 36.62 -7.62 2.91
C GLY A 235 36.10 -8.32 4.17
N TYR A 236 36.28 -7.78 5.37
CA TYR A 236 35.67 -8.33 6.60
C TYR A 236 34.60 -7.40 7.17
N PRO A 237 33.29 -7.68 6.98
CA PRO A 237 32.25 -6.93 7.66
C PRO A 237 32.24 -7.26 9.16
N LEU A 238 32.03 -6.23 9.98
CA LEU A 238 31.84 -6.34 11.42
C LEU A 238 30.58 -7.20 11.67
N ASN A 239 30.74 -8.39 12.26
CA ASN A 239 29.71 -9.37 12.64
C ASN A 239 29.21 -10.36 11.56
N SER A 240 30.09 -11.19 10.98
CA SER A 240 29.67 -12.39 10.23
C SER A 240 29.83 -13.68 11.08
N PRO A 241 28.93 -14.69 10.98
CA PRO A 241 29.08 -15.93 11.71
C PRO A 241 30.17 -16.82 11.09
N ILE A 242 30.72 -17.68 11.95
CA ILE A 242 31.84 -18.61 11.77
C ILE A 242 31.61 -19.59 10.60
N GLN A 243 32.68 -19.88 9.85
CA GLN A 243 32.69 -20.89 8.79
C GLN A 243 32.73 -22.33 9.35
N PHE A 244 31.93 -23.21 8.75
CA PHE A 244 32.15 -24.66 8.77
C PHE A 244 31.94 -25.26 7.36
N GLY A 245 32.89 -26.05 6.87
CA GLY A 245 32.63 -27.02 5.79
C GLY A 245 32.59 -26.51 4.33
N GLY A 246 33.12 -25.32 4.02
CA GLY A 246 33.56 -25.03 2.65
C GLY A 246 32.47 -24.73 1.59
N ARG A 247 31.25 -24.33 1.96
CA ARG A 247 30.29 -23.70 1.03
C ARG A 247 29.84 -22.34 1.56
N VAL A 248 30.31 -21.28 0.91
CA VAL A 248 30.09 -19.85 1.28
C VAL A 248 29.29 -19.10 0.20
N ALA A 249 28.71 -19.81 -0.77
CA ALA A 249 28.24 -19.22 -2.03
C ALA A 249 27.08 -18.21 -1.88
N GLU A 250 26.27 -18.29 -0.84
CA GLU A 250 25.10 -17.40 -0.65
C GLU A 250 25.42 -16.09 0.08
N HIS A 251 26.64 -15.93 0.62
CA HIS A 251 26.97 -14.83 1.54
C HIS A 251 27.81 -13.69 0.91
N MET A 252 28.06 -13.70 -0.40
CA MET A 252 28.96 -12.72 -1.05
C MET A 252 28.28 -11.83 -2.10
N VAL A 253 26.95 -11.69 -2.05
CA VAL A 253 26.23 -10.74 -2.90
C VAL A 253 26.12 -9.39 -2.20
N GLN A 254 27.03 -8.46 -2.53
CA GLN A 254 26.93 -7.08 -2.06
C GLN A 254 26.18 -6.22 -3.07
N THR A 255 25.13 -5.54 -2.61
CA THR A 255 24.44 -4.51 -3.38
C THR A 255 25.21 -3.20 -3.26
N SER A 256 25.32 -2.45 -4.35
CA SER A 256 26.08 -1.20 -4.38
C SER A 256 25.29 0.02 -3.98
N TYR A 257 24.03 0.09 -4.44
CA TYR A 257 23.04 1.09 -4.11
C TYR A 257 21.66 0.45 -4.23
N THR A 258 20.86 0.50 -3.17
CA THR A 258 19.41 0.27 -3.31
C THR A 258 18.74 1.61 -3.60
N ALA A 259 17.87 1.65 -4.61
CA ALA A 259 17.00 2.80 -4.81
C ALA A 259 16.18 3.01 -3.52
N GLN A 260 16.20 4.22 -2.97
CA GLN A 260 15.48 4.53 -1.74
C GLN A 260 13.98 4.36 -1.98
N HIS A 261 13.36 3.50 -1.18
CA HIS A 261 11.93 3.25 -1.20
C HIS A 261 11.26 4.08 -0.10
N LYS A 262 10.35 4.97 -0.49
CA LYS A 262 9.58 5.78 0.45
C LYS A 262 8.21 5.15 0.69
N ILE A 263 7.83 5.05 1.95
CA ILE A 263 6.48 4.64 2.33
C ILE A 263 5.51 5.75 1.90
N ASN A 264 4.45 5.40 1.18
CA ASN A 264 3.57 6.37 0.54
C ASN A 264 2.34 6.71 1.39
N TRP A 265 1.76 5.68 2.01
CA TRP A 265 0.62 5.81 2.91
C TRP A 265 1.10 5.66 4.34
N HIS A 266 0.78 6.64 5.18
CA HIS A 266 1.19 6.69 6.58
C HIS A 266 0.00 6.42 7.49
N TRP A 267 -0.16 7.20 8.56
CA TRP A 267 -1.16 7.00 9.60
C TRP A 267 -2.58 7.38 9.15
N GLU A 268 -2.72 8.20 8.11
CA GLU A 268 -4.01 8.60 7.55
C GLU A 268 -4.81 7.38 7.05
N LEU A 269 -4.12 6.41 6.42
CA LEU A 269 -4.75 5.23 5.85
C LEU A 269 -5.34 4.30 6.94
N PRO A 270 -4.57 3.87 7.97
CA PRO A 270 -5.10 3.17 9.13
C PRO A 270 -6.20 3.94 9.88
N SER A 271 -6.07 5.25 10.05
CA SER A 271 -7.09 6.06 10.73
C SER A 271 -8.42 6.05 9.97
N TYR A 272 -8.40 6.13 8.64
CA TYR A 272 -9.64 6.08 7.89
C TYR A 272 -10.27 4.67 7.92
N LEU A 273 -9.48 3.59 7.99
CA LEU A 273 -9.98 2.21 8.13
C LEU A 273 -10.81 2.04 9.41
N VAL A 274 -10.38 2.65 10.52
CA VAL A 274 -11.13 2.64 11.78
C VAL A 274 -12.37 3.53 11.69
N THR A 275 -12.21 4.79 11.26
CA THR A 275 -13.32 5.76 11.26
C THR A 275 -14.46 5.37 10.30
N LYS A 276 -14.14 4.84 9.11
CA LYS A 276 -15.16 4.33 8.18
C LYS A 276 -15.90 3.11 8.73
N SER A 277 -15.21 2.28 9.52
CA SER A 277 -15.78 1.07 10.10
C SER A 277 -16.72 1.40 11.25
N ILE A 278 -16.44 2.47 12.01
CA ILE A 278 -17.40 3.04 12.98
C ILE A 278 -18.64 3.52 12.25
N ALA A 279 -18.48 4.38 11.25
CA ALA A 279 -19.61 4.98 10.55
C ALA A 279 -20.50 3.96 9.82
N GLY A 280 -19.88 3.09 9.00
CA GLY A 280 -20.59 2.04 8.29
C GLY A 280 -21.19 1.01 9.24
N GLY A 281 -20.46 0.62 10.29
CA GLY A 281 -20.92 -0.37 11.27
C GLY A 281 -22.12 0.10 12.10
N LEU A 282 -22.17 1.37 12.50
CA LEU A 282 -23.32 1.94 13.23
C LEU A 282 -24.61 1.87 12.40
N PHE A 283 -24.59 2.36 11.16
CA PHE A 283 -25.75 2.29 10.27
C PHE A 283 -26.09 0.85 9.86
N MET A 284 -25.08 -0.01 9.68
CA MET A 284 -25.30 -1.42 9.38
C MET A 284 -26.04 -2.13 10.52
N LEU A 285 -25.66 -1.89 11.78
CA LEU A 285 -26.33 -2.46 12.95
C LEU A 285 -27.78 -1.97 13.08
N LEU A 286 -28.02 -0.65 12.93
CA LEU A 286 -29.38 -0.08 12.96
C LEU A 286 -30.26 -0.63 11.83
N SER A 287 -29.71 -0.73 10.62
CA SER A 287 -30.43 -1.25 9.47
C SER A 287 -30.79 -2.73 9.66
N LEU A 288 -29.84 -3.56 10.13
CA LEU A 288 -30.10 -4.97 10.43
C LEU A 288 -31.14 -5.14 11.54
N GLY A 289 -31.08 -4.30 12.58
CA GLY A 289 -32.08 -4.26 13.64
C GLY A 289 -33.49 -4.02 13.10
N SER A 290 -33.64 -3.01 12.25
CA SER A 290 -34.92 -2.69 11.61
C SER A 290 -35.38 -3.72 10.58
N MET A 291 -34.46 -4.32 9.80
CA MET A 291 -34.81 -5.27 8.73
C MET A 291 -35.32 -6.61 9.28
N PHE A 292 -34.71 -7.09 10.36
CA PHE A 292 -35.01 -8.39 10.94
C PHE A 292 -35.78 -8.30 12.27
N ASN A 293 -36.19 -7.09 12.66
CA ASN A 293 -36.88 -6.82 13.92
C ASN A 293 -36.14 -7.38 15.14
N LEU A 294 -34.81 -7.23 15.16
CA LEU A 294 -33.94 -7.80 16.21
C LEU A 294 -34.05 -7.02 17.53
N PHE A 295 -34.33 -5.72 17.43
CA PHE A 295 -34.53 -4.82 18.56
C PHE A 295 -35.32 -3.60 18.10
N SER A 296 -36.02 -2.95 19.02
CA SER A 296 -36.65 -1.65 18.78
C SER A 296 -35.66 -0.52 19.10
N PHE A 297 -35.78 0.60 18.38
CA PHE A 297 -35.07 1.83 18.69
C PHE A 297 -35.97 3.03 18.44
N ASP A 298 -35.81 4.05 19.28
CA ASP A 298 -36.50 5.32 19.17
C ASP A 298 -35.70 6.32 18.32
N SER A 299 -36.32 7.44 17.97
CA SER A 299 -35.67 8.47 17.16
C SER A 299 -34.48 9.10 17.89
N ALA A 300 -34.47 9.14 19.23
CA ALA A 300 -33.33 9.65 20.00
C ALA A 300 -32.09 8.75 19.86
N THR A 301 -32.27 7.43 20.00
CA THR A 301 -31.20 6.43 19.77
C THR A 301 -30.65 6.54 18.34
N PHE A 302 -31.55 6.64 17.35
CA PHE A 302 -31.14 6.77 15.96
C PHE A 302 -30.37 8.06 15.70
N LEU A 303 -30.83 9.19 16.24
CA LEU A 303 -30.17 10.48 16.04
C LEU A 303 -28.77 10.51 16.64
N ALA A 304 -28.59 9.98 17.85
CA ALA A 304 -27.29 9.92 18.50
C ALA A 304 -26.30 9.09 17.67
N ALA A 305 -26.67 7.85 17.34
CA ALA A 305 -25.81 6.94 16.58
C ALA A 305 -25.57 7.44 15.15
N GLY A 306 -26.61 7.92 14.46
CA GLY A 306 -26.50 8.45 13.10
C GLY A 306 -25.67 9.72 13.04
N PHE A 307 -25.79 10.63 14.02
CA PHE A 307 -24.95 11.83 14.10
C PHE A 307 -23.47 11.46 14.31
N THR A 308 -23.19 10.53 15.23
CA THR A 308 -21.83 10.00 15.43
C THR A 308 -21.28 9.37 14.14
N ALA A 309 -22.06 8.54 13.46
CA ALA A 309 -21.65 7.93 12.19
C ALA A 309 -21.34 8.98 11.11
N MET A 310 -22.15 10.02 10.98
CA MET A 310 -21.93 11.11 10.01
C MET A 310 -20.69 11.93 10.34
N ILE A 311 -20.39 12.20 11.62
CA ILE A 311 -19.11 12.81 12.03
C ILE A 311 -17.95 11.93 11.61
N PHE A 312 -18.00 10.63 11.88
CA PHE A 312 -16.92 9.73 11.50
C PHE A 312 -16.75 9.62 9.99
N MET A 313 -17.84 9.64 9.20
CA MET A 313 -17.74 9.75 7.74
C MET A 313 -17.10 11.05 7.27
N LEU A 314 -17.42 12.18 7.92
CA LEU A 314 -16.79 13.46 7.62
C LEU A 314 -15.29 13.40 7.92
N VAL A 315 -14.90 12.84 9.07
CA VAL A 315 -13.48 12.61 9.42
C VAL A 315 -12.80 11.71 8.40
N THR A 316 -13.42 10.60 8.00
CA THR A 316 -12.89 9.72 6.95
C THR A 316 -12.68 10.47 5.63
N THR A 317 -13.64 11.32 5.24
CA THR A 317 -13.55 12.13 4.00
C THR A 317 -12.41 13.14 4.09
N ILE A 318 -12.24 13.82 5.23
CA ILE A 318 -11.15 14.77 5.47
C ILE A 318 -9.79 14.06 5.40
N LEU A 319 -9.67 12.88 6.04
CA LEU A 319 -8.44 12.08 6.01
C LEU A 319 -8.09 11.63 4.59
N LEU A 320 -9.09 11.21 3.80
CA LEU A 320 -8.90 10.83 2.40
C LEU A 320 -8.39 12.00 1.56
N ILE A 321 -8.98 13.19 1.70
CA ILE A 321 -8.55 14.38 0.97
C ILE A 321 -7.14 14.80 1.43
N LYS A 322 -6.84 14.69 2.72
CA LYS A 322 -5.54 15.03 3.31
C LYS A 322 -4.40 14.13 2.82
N ASP A 323 -4.65 12.84 2.58
CA ASP A 323 -3.63 11.91 2.07
C ASP A 323 -3.27 12.18 0.59
N LEU A 324 -4.12 12.89 -0.15
CA LEU A 324 -3.83 13.27 -1.53
C LEU A 324 -2.67 14.25 -1.61
N SER A 325 -1.74 13.97 -2.53
CA SER A 325 -0.64 14.89 -2.82
C SER A 325 -1.11 16.09 -3.65
N GLN A 326 -2.28 15.99 -4.31
CA GLN A 326 -2.93 17.06 -5.07
C GLN A 326 -4.38 17.27 -4.59
N PRO A 327 -4.60 17.78 -3.36
CA PRO A 327 -5.93 17.88 -2.77
C PRO A 327 -6.85 18.82 -3.54
N LYS A 328 -6.32 19.85 -4.23
CA LYS A 328 -7.10 20.77 -5.06
C LYS A 328 -7.83 20.09 -6.22
N ARG A 329 -7.36 18.91 -6.65
CA ARG A 329 -7.91 18.14 -7.78
C ARG A 329 -8.82 17.00 -7.34
N PHE A 330 -9.17 16.90 -6.05
CA PHE A 330 -9.90 15.75 -5.51
C PHE A 330 -11.19 15.45 -6.27
N LEU A 331 -11.92 16.48 -6.73
CA LEU A 331 -13.16 16.34 -7.49
C LEU A 331 -13.01 15.56 -8.81
N ASN A 332 -11.79 15.44 -9.36
CA ASN A 332 -11.54 14.64 -10.55
C ASN A 332 -11.94 13.16 -10.34
N ILE A 333 -11.96 12.65 -9.10
CA ILE A 333 -12.44 11.29 -8.82
C ILE A 333 -13.92 11.09 -9.15
N LEU A 334 -14.72 12.15 -9.06
CA LEU A 334 -16.15 12.16 -9.38
C LEU A 334 -16.41 12.64 -10.80
N LEU A 335 -15.57 13.54 -11.33
CA LEU A 335 -15.76 14.11 -12.66
C LEU A 335 -15.17 13.24 -13.78
N ARG A 336 -14.15 12.42 -13.48
CA ARG A 336 -13.45 11.56 -14.46
C ARG A 336 -13.20 10.16 -13.88
N PRO A 337 -14.25 9.41 -13.51
CA PRO A 337 -14.09 8.14 -12.84
C PRO A 337 -13.52 7.06 -13.76
N GLN A 338 -12.52 6.33 -13.27
CA GLN A 338 -12.11 5.06 -13.84
C GLN A 338 -12.83 3.92 -13.12
N TRP A 339 -13.89 3.39 -13.72
CA TRP A 339 -14.75 2.37 -13.10
C TRP A 339 -14.08 1.03 -12.83
N LYS A 340 -12.88 0.77 -13.37
CA LYS A 340 -12.08 -0.40 -12.99
C LYS A 340 -11.40 -0.24 -11.63
N SER A 341 -11.24 0.99 -11.13
CA SER A 341 -10.58 1.28 -9.85
C SER A 341 -11.57 1.18 -8.68
N TRP A 342 -11.22 0.39 -7.66
CA TRP A 342 -11.96 0.35 -6.41
C TRP A 342 -11.82 1.62 -5.58
N VAL A 343 -10.79 2.45 -5.84
CA VAL A 343 -10.67 3.79 -5.24
C VAL A 343 -11.81 4.69 -5.75
N ALA A 344 -12.06 4.67 -7.07
CA ALA A 344 -13.17 5.43 -7.66
C ALA A 344 -14.53 4.89 -7.19
N ARG A 345 -14.76 3.56 -7.27
CA ARG A 345 -15.99 2.94 -6.77
C ARG A 345 -16.25 3.26 -5.30
N GLY A 346 -15.21 3.19 -4.46
CA GLY A 346 -15.26 3.54 -3.06
C GLY A 346 -15.74 4.98 -2.82
N ALA A 347 -15.26 5.95 -3.60
CA ALA A 347 -15.70 7.33 -3.49
C ALA A 347 -17.21 7.48 -3.77
N TYR A 348 -17.73 6.83 -4.81
CA TYR A 348 -19.17 6.83 -5.10
C TYR A 348 -19.99 6.13 -4.02
N ILE A 349 -19.50 5.00 -3.49
CA ILE A 349 -20.14 4.29 -2.37
C ILE A 349 -20.24 5.20 -1.15
N MET A 350 -19.15 5.89 -0.78
CA MET A 350 -19.14 6.81 0.37
C MET A 350 -20.06 8.01 0.16
N VAL A 351 -20.00 8.66 -1.00
CA VAL A 351 -20.88 9.81 -1.32
C VAL A 351 -22.35 9.38 -1.26
N THR A 352 -22.68 8.23 -1.87
CA THR A 352 -24.05 7.72 -1.88
C THR A 352 -24.50 7.34 -0.47
N PHE A 353 -23.67 6.63 0.29
CA PHE A 353 -23.92 6.29 1.69
C PHE A 353 -24.23 7.55 2.52
N THR A 354 -23.35 8.55 2.48
CA THR A 354 -23.53 9.80 3.22
C THR A 354 -24.82 10.53 2.81
N ALA A 355 -25.18 10.51 1.53
CA ALA A 355 -26.42 11.13 1.05
C ALA A 355 -27.68 10.38 1.56
N VAL A 356 -27.76 9.07 1.38
CA VAL A 356 -28.95 8.29 1.77
C VAL A 356 -29.09 8.16 3.28
N ALA A 357 -27.98 7.94 3.98
CA ALA A 357 -27.95 7.88 5.44
C ALA A 357 -28.23 9.25 6.07
N GLY A 358 -27.70 10.33 5.48
CA GLY A 358 -28.00 11.69 5.88
C GLY A 358 -29.48 12.05 5.69
N LEU A 359 -30.10 11.63 4.57
CA LEU A 359 -31.53 11.83 4.35
C LEU A 359 -32.37 11.08 5.40
N TRP A 360 -32.04 9.82 5.69
CA TRP A 360 -32.74 9.06 6.74
C TRP A 360 -32.57 9.73 8.12
N TRP A 361 -31.38 10.21 8.44
CA TRP A 361 -31.12 10.97 9.67
C TRP A 361 -31.95 12.26 9.76
N LEU A 362 -32.12 13.00 8.66
CA LEU A 362 -32.99 14.18 8.64
C LEU A 362 -34.47 13.85 8.87
N LEU A 363 -34.95 12.71 8.35
CA LEU A 363 -36.34 12.27 8.59
C LEU A 363 -36.58 11.94 10.07
N GLU A 364 -35.65 11.21 10.70
CA GLU A 364 -35.71 10.91 12.13
C GLU A 364 -35.57 12.17 13.00
N ALA A 365 -34.78 13.17 12.54
CA ALA A 365 -34.70 14.48 13.20
C ALA A 365 -36.03 15.23 13.13
N GLY A 366 -36.70 15.18 11.97
CA GLY A 366 -38.03 15.75 11.79
C GLY A 366 -39.07 15.12 12.70
N ALA A 367 -39.03 13.80 12.91
CA ALA A 367 -39.90 13.12 13.88
C ALA A 367 -39.58 13.54 15.33
N PHE A 368 -38.29 13.60 15.69
CA PHE A 368 -37.85 13.97 17.04
C PHE A 368 -38.27 15.40 17.44
N TRP A 369 -38.28 16.34 16.49
CA TRP A 369 -38.74 17.72 16.71
C TRP A 369 -40.23 17.94 16.39
N ASN A 370 -41.02 16.88 16.22
CA ASN A 370 -42.45 16.94 15.90
C ASN A 370 -42.78 17.72 14.62
N ILE A 371 -41.83 17.85 13.68
CA ILE A 371 -42.04 18.44 12.35
C ILE A 371 -42.74 17.42 11.45
N LEU A 372 -42.42 16.13 11.61
CA LEU A 372 -43.02 15.02 10.89
C LEU A 372 -43.75 14.09 11.88
N PRO A 373 -44.87 13.46 11.48
CA PRO A 373 -45.53 12.46 12.31
C PRO A 373 -44.61 11.27 12.59
N ALA A 374 -44.52 10.85 13.86
CA ALA A 374 -43.66 9.73 14.27
C ALA A 374 -44.03 8.42 13.56
N ASP A 375 -45.32 8.14 13.38
CA ASP A 375 -45.82 6.93 12.70
C ASP A 375 -45.40 6.88 11.23
N PHE A 376 -45.35 8.05 10.57
CA PHE A 376 -44.90 8.15 9.18
C PHE A 376 -43.43 7.75 9.06
N VAL A 377 -42.57 8.27 9.94
CA VAL A 377 -41.13 7.95 9.93
C VAL A 377 -40.90 6.50 10.35
N ALA A 378 -41.64 5.99 11.33
CA ALA A 378 -41.61 4.58 11.71
C ALA A 378 -41.96 3.65 10.53
N GLY A 379 -42.96 4.03 9.71
CA GLY A 379 -43.32 3.30 8.49
C GLY A 379 -42.24 3.33 7.40
N ILE A 380 -41.39 4.36 7.36
CA ILE A 380 -40.28 4.49 6.39
C ILE A 380 -39.06 3.67 6.80
N ARG A 381 -38.83 3.43 8.09
CA ARG A 381 -37.60 2.77 8.61
C ARG A 381 -37.23 1.47 7.87
N PRO A 382 -38.14 0.52 7.60
CA PRO A 382 -37.78 -0.70 6.88
C PRO A 382 -37.25 -0.39 5.48
N VAL A 383 -37.90 0.51 4.75
CA VAL A 383 -37.51 0.92 3.40
C VAL A 383 -36.16 1.63 3.42
N ALA A 384 -35.98 2.59 4.33
CA ALA A 384 -34.71 3.30 4.48
C ALA A 384 -33.56 2.35 4.83
N SER A 385 -33.81 1.36 5.70
CA SER A 385 -32.82 0.34 6.07
C SER A 385 -32.38 -0.50 4.88
N TRP A 386 -33.33 -0.97 4.04
CA TRP A 386 -33.00 -1.72 2.82
C TRP A 386 -32.22 -0.89 1.80
N ILE A 387 -32.42 0.42 1.76
CA ILE A 387 -31.67 1.34 0.89
C ILE A 387 -30.26 1.59 1.45
N VAL A 388 -30.14 1.86 2.74
CA VAL A 388 -28.88 2.31 3.39
C VAL A 388 -27.93 1.13 3.64
N PHE A 389 -28.45 -0.04 4.01
CA PHE A 389 -27.66 -1.23 4.32
C PHE A 389 -26.61 -1.60 3.25
N PRO A 390 -26.93 -1.73 1.94
CA PRO A 390 -25.93 -2.11 0.94
C PRO A 390 -24.79 -1.09 0.82
N PHE A 391 -25.07 0.21 1.00
CA PHE A 391 -24.04 1.23 0.99
C PHE A 391 -23.21 1.24 2.28
N ALA A 392 -23.84 1.02 3.44
CA ALA A 392 -23.13 0.86 4.71
C ALA A 392 -22.17 -0.33 4.67
N LEU A 393 -22.65 -1.49 4.19
CA LEU A 393 -21.83 -2.67 3.95
C LEU A 393 -20.70 -2.34 2.96
N GLY A 394 -21.04 -1.66 1.86
CA GLY A 394 -20.08 -1.16 0.88
C GLY A 394 -18.95 -0.34 1.51
N VAL A 395 -19.26 0.65 2.35
CA VAL A 395 -18.26 1.48 3.07
C VAL A 395 -17.33 0.63 3.94
N VAL A 396 -17.86 -0.41 4.58
CA VAL A 396 -17.06 -1.33 5.40
C VAL A 396 -16.13 -2.20 4.54
N ILE A 397 -16.61 -2.78 3.45
CA ILE A 397 -15.86 -3.83 2.75
C ILE A 397 -15.08 -3.35 1.52
N TYR A 398 -15.42 -2.21 0.89
CA TYR A 398 -14.82 -1.79 -0.39
C TYR A 398 -13.29 -1.69 -0.31
N THR A 399 -12.75 -1.33 0.86
CA THR A 399 -11.32 -1.17 1.05
C THR A 399 -10.56 -2.49 0.95
N ALA A 400 -11.18 -3.62 1.26
CA ALA A 400 -10.56 -4.93 1.01
C ALA A 400 -10.27 -5.13 -0.49
N PHE A 401 -11.20 -4.70 -1.34
CA PHE A 401 -11.01 -4.77 -2.79
C PHE A 401 -10.03 -3.73 -3.32
N LEU A 402 -9.98 -2.53 -2.72
CA LEU A 402 -8.96 -1.52 -3.00
C LEU A 402 -7.56 -2.06 -2.72
N LEU A 403 -7.37 -2.63 -1.53
CA LEU A 403 -6.08 -3.20 -1.12
C LEU A 403 -5.76 -4.46 -1.94
N GLY A 404 -6.78 -5.23 -2.35
CA GLY A 404 -6.63 -6.34 -3.30
C GLY A 404 -6.11 -5.92 -4.69
N GLN A 405 -6.38 -4.68 -5.14
CA GLN A 405 -5.83 -4.15 -6.40
C GLN A 405 -4.38 -3.71 -6.31
N ALA A 406 -3.82 -3.60 -5.11
CA ALA A 406 -2.42 -3.26 -4.91
C ALA A 406 -1.55 -4.52 -5.10
N GLU A 407 -1.43 -4.98 -6.36
CA GLU A 407 -0.66 -6.16 -6.76
C GLU A 407 0.83 -6.10 -6.39
N GLY A 408 1.39 -4.91 -6.13
CA GLY A 408 2.74 -4.78 -5.59
C GLY A 408 2.84 -4.99 -4.06
N ARG A 409 1.72 -5.17 -3.36
CA ARG A 409 1.63 -5.33 -1.90
C ARG A 409 0.75 -6.53 -1.59
N ASP A 410 1.22 -7.68 -2.07
CA ASP A 410 0.52 -8.95 -2.21
C ASP A 410 -0.02 -9.49 -0.88
N MET A 411 0.59 -9.12 0.26
CA MET A 411 0.07 -9.45 1.60
C MET A 411 -1.37 -8.97 1.81
N TRP A 412 -1.78 -7.88 1.16
CA TRP A 412 -3.14 -7.35 1.27
C TRP A 412 -4.18 -8.12 0.45
N GLN A 413 -3.78 -9.03 -0.44
CA GLN A 413 -4.68 -9.74 -1.35
C GLN A 413 -5.38 -10.95 -0.72
N SER A 414 -5.48 -10.99 0.62
CA SER A 414 -6.16 -12.07 1.34
C SER A 414 -7.66 -12.07 1.06
N ASN A 415 -8.20 -13.23 0.66
CA ASN A 415 -9.64 -13.44 0.47
C ASN A 415 -10.45 -13.30 1.78
N LEU A 416 -9.78 -13.37 2.94
CA LEU A 416 -10.42 -13.18 4.25
C LEU A 416 -10.60 -11.70 4.62
N LEU A 417 -9.91 -10.78 3.92
CA LEU A 417 -9.89 -9.36 4.27
C LEU A 417 -11.29 -8.70 4.31
N PRO A 418 -12.22 -8.96 3.37
CA PRO A 418 -13.58 -8.41 3.47
C PRO A 418 -14.31 -8.83 4.76
N PHE A 419 -14.17 -10.10 5.15
CA PHE A 419 -14.79 -10.64 6.37
C PHE A 419 -14.11 -10.11 7.64
N GLN A 420 -12.80 -9.89 7.56
CA GLN A 420 -12.05 -9.26 8.63
C GLN A 420 -12.49 -7.81 8.84
N LEU A 421 -12.59 -7.00 7.78
CA LEU A 421 -13.12 -5.63 7.89
C LEU A 421 -14.56 -5.60 8.39
N LEU A 422 -15.39 -6.58 7.99
CA LEU A 422 -16.76 -6.72 8.49
C LEU A 422 -16.79 -6.97 10.01
N SER A 423 -16.00 -7.93 10.51
CA SER A 423 -15.91 -8.20 11.94
C SER A 423 -15.33 -7.03 12.73
N GLN A 424 -14.35 -6.29 12.18
CA GLN A 424 -13.85 -5.05 12.77
C GLN A 424 -14.93 -3.98 12.89
N SER A 425 -15.77 -3.82 11.85
CA SER A 425 -16.88 -2.86 11.89
C SER A 425 -17.90 -3.20 12.97
N ALA A 426 -18.26 -4.48 13.12
CA ALA A 426 -19.15 -4.93 14.18
C ALA A 426 -18.54 -4.69 15.57
N MET A 427 -17.24 -4.96 15.71
CA MET A 427 -16.47 -4.73 16.93
C MET A 427 -16.46 -3.26 17.35
N VAL A 428 -16.11 -2.34 16.45
CA VAL A 428 -16.06 -0.91 16.80
C VAL A 428 -17.45 -0.28 16.92
N ALA A 429 -18.41 -0.68 16.10
CA ALA A 429 -19.77 -0.14 16.17
C ALA A 429 -20.46 -0.52 17.48
N SER A 430 -20.38 -1.79 17.88
CA SER A 430 -20.97 -2.24 19.15
C SER A 430 -20.31 -1.58 20.36
N GLY A 431 -18.98 -1.37 20.32
CA GLY A 431 -18.28 -0.58 21.33
C GLY A 431 -18.74 0.88 21.38
N VAL A 432 -18.87 1.54 20.22
CA VAL A 432 -19.33 2.94 20.15
C VAL A 432 -20.75 3.09 20.68
N PHE A 433 -21.65 2.15 20.41
CA PHE A 433 -22.99 2.15 21.03
C PHE A 433 -22.91 2.12 22.57
N PHE A 434 -21.99 1.36 23.17
CA PHE A 434 -21.83 1.39 24.63
C PHE A 434 -21.37 2.75 25.16
N ILE A 435 -20.48 3.44 24.45
CA ILE A 435 -20.08 4.80 24.82
C ILE A 435 -21.28 5.74 24.71
N LEU A 436 -22.05 5.66 23.63
CA LEU A 436 -23.23 6.51 23.45
C LEU A 436 -24.31 6.23 24.49
N ASN A 437 -24.44 4.99 24.96
CA ASN A 437 -25.37 4.60 26.02
C ASN A 437 -25.07 5.28 27.37
N LEU A 438 -23.87 5.84 27.57
CA LEU A 438 -23.52 6.64 28.74
C LEU A 438 -24.19 8.02 28.74
N PHE A 439 -24.58 8.51 27.55
CA PHE A 439 -25.14 9.85 27.35
C PHE A 439 -26.61 9.81 26.95
N VAL A 440 -27.03 8.77 26.24
CA VAL A 440 -28.39 8.57 25.76
C VAL A 440 -28.82 7.16 26.11
N SER A 441 -29.85 7.00 26.94
CA SER A 441 -30.33 5.69 27.36
C SER A 441 -30.94 4.93 26.18
N PHE A 442 -30.36 3.78 25.86
CA PHE A 442 -30.85 2.92 24.78
C PHE A 442 -31.81 1.84 25.29
N PRO A 443 -32.70 1.31 24.42
CA PRO A 443 -33.61 0.24 24.77
C PRO A 443 -32.89 -1.01 25.31
N ALA A 444 -33.53 -1.68 26.27
CA ALA A 444 -32.97 -2.86 26.94
C ALA A 444 -32.57 -3.96 25.94
N ASP A 445 -33.41 -4.22 24.94
CA ASP A 445 -33.17 -5.24 23.91
C ASP A 445 -31.90 -4.95 23.10
N LEU A 446 -31.68 -3.68 22.73
CA LEU A 446 -30.47 -3.26 22.03
C LEU A 446 -29.25 -3.44 22.93
N THR A 447 -29.31 -3.00 24.20
CA THR A 447 -28.20 -3.20 25.14
C THR A 447 -27.88 -4.68 25.39
N ALA A 448 -28.89 -5.55 25.45
CA ALA A 448 -28.72 -7.00 25.61
C ALA A 448 -28.08 -7.65 24.37
N LEU A 449 -28.42 -7.19 23.17
CA LEU A 449 -27.74 -7.64 21.95
C LEU A 449 -26.27 -7.21 21.94
N LEU A 450 -25.99 -5.96 22.34
CA LEU A 450 -24.63 -5.40 22.32
C LEU A 450 -23.69 -6.11 23.30
N THR A 451 -24.18 -6.56 24.46
CA THR A 451 -23.35 -7.29 25.45
C THR A 451 -22.87 -8.64 24.95
N VAL A 452 -23.60 -9.26 24.01
CA VAL A 452 -23.18 -10.48 23.33
C VAL A 452 -22.34 -10.14 22.09
N LEU A 453 -22.81 -9.18 21.27
CA LEU A 453 -22.19 -8.87 19.98
C LEU A 453 -20.77 -8.31 20.11
N PHE A 454 -20.52 -7.45 21.11
CA PHE A 454 -19.21 -6.83 21.30
C PHE A 454 -18.10 -7.87 21.60
N PRO A 455 -18.18 -8.72 22.65
CA PRO A 455 -17.16 -9.74 22.86
C PRO A 455 -17.13 -10.80 21.75
N ALA A 456 -18.27 -11.18 21.16
CA ALA A 456 -18.31 -12.13 20.05
C ALA A 456 -17.56 -11.61 18.82
N SER A 457 -17.76 -10.35 18.44
CA SER A 457 -17.08 -9.75 17.29
C SER A 457 -15.57 -9.57 17.51
N ILE A 458 -15.12 -9.27 18.74
CA ILE A 458 -13.70 -9.28 19.10
C ILE A 458 -13.12 -10.70 18.94
N ALA A 459 -13.80 -11.73 19.47
CA ALA A 459 -13.33 -13.11 19.36
C ALA A 459 -13.26 -13.59 17.90
N VAL A 460 -14.27 -13.27 17.09
CA VAL A 460 -14.30 -13.58 15.66
C VAL A 460 -13.17 -12.84 14.93
N ASN A 461 -12.94 -11.55 15.21
CA ASN A 461 -11.87 -10.80 14.57
C ASN A 461 -10.48 -11.34 14.94
N LEU A 462 -10.29 -11.73 16.19
CA LEU A 462 -9.06 -12.36 16.66
C LEU A 462 -8.82 -13.69 15.94
N LEU A 463 -9.86 -14.53 15.83
CA LEU A 463 -9.78 -15.81 15.12
C LEU A 463 -9.44 -15.59 13.64
N MET A 464 -10.08 -14.64 12.96
CA MET A 464 -9.78 -14.30 11.57
C MET A 464 -8.33 -13.82 11.40
N THR A 465 -7.84 -13.00 12.34
CA THR A 465 -6.47 -12.49 12.34
C THR A 465 -5.43 -13.61 12.42
N PHE A 466 -5.69 -14.66 13.21
CA PHE A 466 -4.80 -15.83 13.30
C PHE A 466 -5.02 -16.83 12.16
N ALA A 467 -6.25 -17.02 11.70
CA ALA A 467 -6.56 -17.88 10.56
C ALA A 467 -5.85 -17.40 9.28
N GLY A 468 -5.73 -16.08 9.10
CA GLY A 468 -4.95 -15.49 8.02
C GLY A 468 -3.47 -15.91 7.98
N LYS A 469 -2.89 -16.33 9.11
CA LYS A 469 -1.50 -16.82 9.18
C LYS A 469 -1.34 -18.28 8.76
N LEU A 470 -2.42 -19.06 8.75
CA LEU A 470 -2.40 -20.46 8.30
C LEU A 470 -2.35 -20.57 6.77
N ASN A 471 -2.62 -19.47 6.06
CA ASN A 471 -2.45 -19.40 4.62
C ASN A 471 -0.97 -19.22 4.27
N SER A 472 -0.42 -20.12 3.45
CA SER A 472 0.88 -19.92 2.82
C SER A 472 0.86 -18.63 2.00
N PHE A 473 1.81 -17.73 2.24
CA PHE A 473 1.95 -16.52 1.45
C PHE A 473 2.34 -16.89 0.01
N PRO A 474 1.72 -16.29 -1.02
CA PRO A 474 1.98 -16.64 -2.42
C PRO A 474 3.35 -16.17 -2.92
N THR A 475 3.96 -15.18 -2.25
CA THR A 475 5.22 -14.56 -2.66
C THR A 475 6.15 -14.28 -1.48
N ASP A 476 7.45 -14.23 -1.75
CA ASP A 476 8.48 -13.90 -0.76
C ASP A 476 8.27 -12.53 -0.13
N THR A 477 7.84 -11.55 -0.93
CA THR A 477 7.55 -10.18 -0.47
C THR A 477 6.41 -10.16 0.53
N ALA A 478 5.35 -10.95 0.31
CA ALA A 478 4.24 -11.07 1.26
C ALA A 478 4.67 -11.80 2.55
N MET A 479 5.49 -12.84 2.45
CA MET A 479 6.07 -13.52 3.62
C MET A 479 6.95 -12.57 4.45
N LEU A 480 7.84 -11.82 3.80
CA LEU A 480 8.70 -10.84 4.47
C LEU A 480 7.88 -9.73 5.14
N ALA A 481 6.83 -9.24 4.48
CA ALA A 481 5.93 -8.24 5.06
C ALA A 481 5.24 -8.77 6.33
N SER A 482 4.75 -10.01 6.31
CA SER A 482 4.16 -10.67 7.48
C SER A 482 5.16 -10.86 8.62
N ARG A 483 6.42 -11.21 8.28
CA ARG A 483 7.50 -11.30 9.27
C ARG A 483 7.83 -9.93 9.87
N GLU A 484 7.88 -8.88 9.07
CA GLU A 484 8.08 -7.51 9.56
C GLU A 484 6.94 -7.02 10.46
N MET A 485 5.71 -7.44 10.15
CA MET A 485 4.54 -7.16 10.98
C MET A 485 4.62 -7.86 12.34
N THR A 486 5.01 -9.14 12.37
CA THR A 486 4.92 -10.00 13.56
C THR A 486 6.19 -10.06 14.41
N HIS A 487 7.37 -9.99 13.80
CA HIS A 487 8.66 -10.17 14.46
C HIS A 487 9.65 -9.02 14.19
N GLY A 488 9.46 -8.29 13.10
CA GLY A 488 10.31 -7.16 12.72
C GLY A 488 9.86 -5.83 13.33
N LYS A 489 9.96 -4.77 12.53
CA LYS A 489 9.82 -3.38 12.99
C LYS A 489 8.44 -3.08 13.60
N PHE A 490 7.38 -3.69 13.10
CA PHE A 490 6.00 -3.39 13.52
C PHE A 490 5.48 -4.32 14.62
N ARG A 491 6.30 -5.23 15.16
CA ARG A 491 5.89 -6.23 16.17
C ARG A 491 5.19 -5.65 17.40
N LYS A 492 5.60 -4.47 17.86
CA LYS A 492 4.99 -3.82 19.04
C LYS A 492 3.58 -3.34 18.73
N HIS A 493 3.38 -2.76 17.56
CA HIS A 493 2.06 -2.31 17.08
C HIS A 493 1.14 -3.51 16.88
N TYR A 494 1.65 -4.61 16.32
CA TYR A 494 0.89 -5.84 16.13
C TYR A 494 0.54 -6.54 17.44
N TRP A 495 1.54 -6.97 18.24
CA TRP A 495 1.30 -7.80 19.43
C TRP A 495 0.74 -7.04 20.62
N TRP A 496 1.35 -5.89 20.97
CA TRP A 496 0.92 -5.13 22.14
C TRP A 496 -0.24 -4.20 21.83
N GLY A 497 -0.20 -3.51 20.69
CA GLY A 497 -1.30 -2.63 20.25
C GLY A 497 -2.51 -3.42 19.74
N GLY A 498 -2.33 -4.17 18.66
CA GLY A 498 -3.42 -4.89 17.98
C GLY A 498 -3.98 -6.03 18.81
N ILE A 499 -3.15 -7.01 19.18
CA ILE A 499 -3.61 -8.24 19.82
C ILE A 499 -3.91 -8.03 21.31
N ALA A 500 -2.94 -7.55 22.10
CA ALA A 500 -3.13 -7.42 23.54
C ALA A 500 -4.15 -6.32 23.89
N LEU A 501 -3.90 -5.07 23.46
CA LEU A 501 -4.78 -3.94 23.77
C LEU A 501 -6.10 -3.99 23.00
N GLY A 502 -6.11 -4.39 21.73
CA GLY A 502 -7.32 -4.40 20.90
C GLY A 502 -8.27 -5.57 21.15
N HIS A 503 -7.75 -6.73 21.58
CA HIS A 503 -8.55 -7.96 21.69
C HIS A 503 -8.51 -8.58 23.08
N VAL A 504 -7.33 -8.96 23.58
CA VAL A 504 -7.20 -9.76 24.80
C VAL A 504 -7.65 -8.98 26.04
N ILE A 505 -7.15 -7.76 26.24
CA ILE A 505 -7.49 -6.92 27.39
C ILE A 505 -9.00 -6.63 27.43
N PRO A 506 -9.65 -6.17 26.34
CA PRO A 506 -11.10 -5.97 26.32
C PRO A 506 -11.90 -7.24 26.65
N LEU A 507 -11.53 -8.39 26.10
CA LEU A 507 -12.20 -9.67 26.41
C LEU A 507 -12.06 -10.04 27.89
N VAL A 508 -10.86 -9.88 28.47
CA VAL A 508 -10.62 -10.14 29.89
C VAL A 508 -11.41 -9.16 30.76
N LEU A 509 -11.42 -7.86 30.44
CA LEU A 509 -12.19 -6.86 31.18
C LEU A 509 -13.69 -7.17 31.15
N MET A 510 -14.21 -7.62 30.01
CA MET A 510 -15.62 -8.00 29.88
C MET A 510 -16.00 -9.20 30.73
N ILE A 511 -15.11 -10.20 30.85
CA ILE A 511 -15.36 -11.42 31.65
C ILE A 511 -15.13 -11.17 33.14
N ALA A 512 -14.08 -10.43 33.49
CA ALA A 512 -13.62 -10.29 34.88
C ALA A 512 -14.19 -9.06 35.60
N PHE A 513 -14.57 -7.99 34.87
CA PHE A 513 -14.95 -6.72 35.48
C PHE A 513 -15.90 -5.90 34.60
N ALA A 514 -17.19 -6.25 34.63
CA ALA A 514 -18.25 -5.58 33.87
C ALA A 514 -18.26 -4.02 33.98
N PRO A 515 -17.92 -3.38 35.12
CA PRO A 515 -17.88 -1.91 35.19
C PRO A 515 -16.77 -1.24 34.36
N ALA A 516 -15.77 -1.98 33.87
CA ALA A 516 -14.71 -1.44 33.00
C ALA A 516 -15.09 -1.39 31.52
N LEU A 517 -16.38 -1.55 31.17
CA LEU A 517 -16.85 -1.55 29.79
C LEU A 517 -16.39 -0.33 28.97
N PRO A 518 -16.45 0.93 29.44
CA PRO A 518 -15.96 2.07 28.67
C PRO A 518 -14.45 1.99 28.38
N VAL A 519 -13.67 1.48 29.34
CA VAL A 519 -12.22 1.28 29.19
C VAL A 519 -11.93 0.17 28.18
N ALA A 520 -12.71 -0.92 28.22
CA ALA A 520 -12.61 -2.00 27.25
C ALA A 520 -12.88 -1.51 25.81
N VAL A 521 -13.91 -0.67 25.62
CA VAL A 521 -14.21 -0.08 24.30
C VAL A 521 -13.07 0.82 23.81
N LEU A 522 -12.57 1.72 24.65
CA LEU A 522 -11.45 2.59 24.28
C LEU A 522 -10.20 1.79 23.91
N ALA A 523 -9.90 0.74 24.67
CA ALA A 523 -8.82 -0.18 24.37
C ALA A 523 -9.02 -0.89 23.01
N THR A 524 -10.23 -1.35 22.70
CA THR A 524 -10.56 -1.93 21.39
C THR A 524 -10.36 -0.94 20.24
N LEU A 525 -10.83 0.32 20.37
CA LEU A 525 -10.69 1.33 19.32
C LEU A 525 -9.21 1.69 19.05
N VAL A 526 -8.45 1.93 20.12
CA VAL A 526 -7.02 2.27 20.02
C VAL A 526 -6.21 1.06 19.53
N GLY A 527 -6.52 -0.12 20.04
CA GLY A 527 -5.85 -1.35 19.63
C GLY A 527 -6.12 -1.70 18.17
N LEU A 528 -7.35 -1.50 17.67
CA LEU A 528 -7.64 -1.68 16.26
C LEU A 528 -6.82 -0.72 15.39
N PHE A 529 -6.67 0.55 15.77
CA PHE A 529 -5.80 1.47 15.03
C PHE A 529 -4.36 0.96 14.94
N PHE A 530 -3.80 0.43 16.03
CA PHE A 530 -2.45 -0.14 16.02
C PHE A 530 -2.34 -1.40 15.16
N TYR A 531 -3.39 -2.24 15.14
CA TYR A 531 -3.47 -3.37 14.23
C TYR A 531 -3.45 -2.90 12.78
N GLU A 532 -4.33 -1.96 12.41
CA GLU A 532 -4.41 -1.40 11.06
C GLU A 532 -3.09 -0.71 10.65
N TYR A 533 -2.46 -0.01 11.58
CA TYR A 533 -1.15 0.60 11.35
C TYR A 533 -0.09 -0.45 11.00
N ALA A 534 -0.02 -1.56 11.75
CA ALA A 534 0.92 -2.64 11.44
C ALA A 534 0.59 -3.31 10.09
N PHE A 535 -0.70 -3.57 9.83
CA PHE A 535 -1.20 -4.23 8.63
C PHE A 535 -0.95 -3.43 7.35
N VAL A 536 -1.11 -2.11 7.41
CA VAL A 536 -0.88 -1.20 6.28
C VAL A 536 0.61 -0.89 6.10
N MET A 537 1.37 -0.73 7.17
CA MET A 537 2.75 -0.25 7.06
C MET A 537 3.74 -1.37 6.69
N ALA A 538 3.49 -2.60 7.13
CA ALA A 538 4.45 -3.70 6.91
C ALA A 538 4.66 -4.06 5.43
N PRO A 539 3.63 -4.23 4.58
CA PRO A 539 3.83 -4.50 3.15
C PRO A 539 4.51 -3.36 2.41
N GLN A 540 4.23 -2.12 2.83
CA GLN A 540 4.87 -0.95 2.27
C GLN A 540 6.31 -0.77 2.75
N TYR A 541 6.79 -1.50 3.75
CA TYR A 541 8.18 -1.38 4.18
C TYR A 541 9.11 -2.24 3.31
N ILE A 542 8.59 -3.31 2.71
CA ILE A 542 9.35 -4.21 1.85
C ILE A 542 9.48 -3.60 0.44
N PRO A 543 10.72 -3.36 -0.05
CA PRO A 543 10.92 -2.91 -1.42
C PRO A 543 10.64 -4.04 -2.41
N ASN A 544 10.01 -3.70 -3.54
CA ASN A 544 9.79 -4.59 -4.67
C ASN A 544 10.88 -4.51 -5.74
N SER A 545 11.78 -3.52 -5.64
CA SER A 545 12.84 -3.31 -6.61
C SER A 545 14.20 -3.19 -5.98
#